data_AF-A0A2J6IWX1-F1
#
_entry.id   AF-A0A2J6IWX1-F1
#
_cell.length_a   1.000
_cell.length_b   1.000
_cell.length_c   1.000
_cell.angle_alpha   90.00
_cell.angle_beta   90.00
_cell.angle_gamma   90.00
#
_symmetry.space_group_name_H-M   'P 1'
#
loop_
_entity.id
_entity.type
_entity.pdbx_description
1 polymer ?
#
loop_
_entity_poly.entity_id
_entity_poly.type
_entity_poly.pdbx_seq_one_letter_code
_entity_poly.pdbx_strand_id
1 'polypeptide(L)'
;LQLLLQENRLHFLYGCISADITLGKKYTHYLQHCHSWRMGRKILEAAKTDSEKACAYGYLAHLAADTIAHSYFVPFKMIRSFNTVFLKHTYWEVRVESCVDPHIWSLARQIARKNFDQNDAMMRGVLSDTIFSFNTNKRIFNSLLLLNRLQQWQKMIRSMSTGSSWKLPEEHLDEYLSMASEATFSIISQMEESPFWKADPTGEKALYTAKLIRKNLKSLWQSGKLAESELDSYLVELKPKFKSSIFQPELIFELLSEET
;
A
#
# COMPACT_ATOMS: atom_id res chain seq x y z
N LEU A 1 -19.66 15.89 -1.35
CA LEU A 1 -18.32 15.28 -1.53
C LEU A 1 -17.73 15.51 -2.92
N GLN A 2 -18.45 15.22 -4.01
CA GLN A 2 -17.93 15.42 -5.37
C GLN A 2 -17.41 16.84 -5.63
N LEU A 3 -18.18 17.88 -5.28
CA LEU A 3 -17.77 19.28 -5.44
C LEU A 3 -16.49 19.61 -4.65
N LEU A 4 -16.45 19.20 -3.37
CA LEU A 4 -15.28 19.35 -2.49
C LEU A 4 -14.01 18.81 -3.16
N LEU A 5 -14.07 17.57 -3.69
CA LEU A 5 -12.92 16.92 -4.31
C LEU A 5 -12.56 17.53 -5.67
N GLN A 6 -13.53 18.01 -6.45
CA GLN A 6 -13.27 18.69 -7.72
C GLN A 6 -12.52 20.02 -7.52
N GLU A 7 -12.97 20.82 -6.54
CA GLU A 7 -12.38 22.11 -6.19
C GLU A 7 -11.01 21.96 -5.51
N ASN A 8 -10.84 20.91 -4.70
CA ASN A 8 -9.62 20.66 -3.91
C ASN A 8 -8.80 19.46 -4.42
N ARG A 9 -8.88 19.15 -5.71
CA ARG A 9 -8.30 17.92 -6.31
C ARG A 9 -6.82 17.70 -5.97
N LEU A 10 -6.04 18.77 -5.92
CA LEU A 10 -4.60 18.68 -5.66
C LEU A 10 -4.31 18.33 -4.20
N HIS A 11 -5.16 18.76 -3.27
CA HIS A 11 -5.06 18.38 -1.87
C HIS A 11 -5.46 16.92 -1.67
N PHE A 12 -6.48 16.42 -2.40
CA PHE A 12 -6.81 15.00 -2.43
C PHE A 12 -5.63 14.16 -2.93
N LEU A 13 -5.06 14.50 -4.09
CA LEU A 13 -3.91 13.78 -4.63
C LEU A 13 -2.68 13.86 -3.72
N TYR A 14 -2.49 14.99 -3.02
CA TYR A 14 -1.45 15.11 -2.00
C TYR A 14 -1.68 14.12 -0.86
N GLY A 15 -2.92 14.01 -0.38
CA GLY A 15 -3.32 13.01 0.60
C GLY A 15 -2.99 11.57 0.16
N CYS A 16 -3.28 11.21 -1.10
CA CYS A 16 -3.03 9.87 -1.63
C CYS A 16 -1.57 9.43 -1.58
N ILE A 17 -0.62 10.37 -1.68
CA ILE A 17 0.82 10.07 -1.66
C ILE A 17 1.47 10.42 -0.31
N SER A 18 0.66 10.85 0.66
CA SER A 18 1.18 11.41 1.91
C SER A 18 1.56 10.37 2.95
N ALA A 19 0.80 9.29 3.09
CA ALA A 19 1.05 8.26 4.10
C ALA A 19 2.50 7.71 4.05
N ASP A 20 3.04 7.53 2.84
CA ASP A 20 4.42 7.06 2.58
C ASP A 20 5.53 8.10 2.83
N ILE A 21 5.20 9.36 3.10
CA ILE A 21 6.18 10.43 3.35
C ILE A 21 6.85 10.26 4.73
N THR A 22 6.38 9.34 5.56
CA THR A 22 6.74 9.30 6.97
C THR A 22 8.11 8.65 7.24
N LEU A 23 9.05 9.51 7.63
CA LEU A 23 10.28 9.27 8.41
C LEU A 23 11.37 8.33 7.85
N GLY A 24 12.63 8.69 8.12
CA GLY A 24 13.82 7.93 7.74
C GLY A 24 13.89 6.54 8.40
N LYS A 25 14.84 5.70 7.93
CA LYS A 25 15.04 4.28 8.33
C LYS A 25 15.00 3.97 9.84
N LYS A 26 15.16 4.96 10.73
CA LYS A 26 15.12 4.81 12.20
C LYS A 26 13.70 4.66 12.77
N TYR A 27 12.67 4.94 11.97
CA TYR A 27 11.28 5.08 12.42
C TYR A 27 10.32 4.09 11.74
N THR A 28 10.83 2.97 11.23
CA THR A 28 10.05 2.00 10.44
C THR A 28 8.89 1.36 11.21
N HIS A 29 9.00 1.21 12.54
CA HIS A 29 7.87 0.77 13.38
C HIS A 29 6.68 1.74 13.30
N TYR A 30 6.94 3.02 13.07
CA TYR A 30 5.91 4.04 12.99
C TYR A 30 5.22 4.10 11.62
N LEU A 31 5.80 3.50 10.58
CA LEU A 31 5.13 3.31 9.29
C LEU A 31 3.86 2.47 9.49
N GLN A 32 3.94 1.35 10.22
CA GLN A 32 2.74 0.53 10.52
C GLN A 32 1.62 1.34 11.20
N HIS A 33 1.96 2.35 12.01
CA HIS A 33 0.96 3.22 12.62
C HIS A 33 0.35 4.23 11.65
N CYS A 34 1.10 4.69 10.65
CA CYS A 34 0.61 5.59 9.61
C CYS A 34 -0.37 4.86 8.68
N HIS A 35 -0.09 3.61 8.35
CA HIS A 35 -0.93 2.77 7.51
C HIS A 35 -2.05 2.08 8.31
N SER A 36 -2.75 2.83 9.18
CA SER A 36 -3.84 2.29 10.00
C SER A 36 -5.13 3.10 9.85
N TRP A 37 -6.28 2.42 9.84
CA TRP A 37 -7.59 3.09 9.80
C TRP A 37 -7.79 4.08 10.95
N ARG A 38 -7.23 3.78 12.13
CA ARG A 38 -7.24 4.68 13.28
C ARG A 38 -6.54 6.00 12.95
N MET A 39 -5.41 5.97 12.25
CA MET A 39 -4.74 7.19 11.79
C MET A 39 -5.58 7.94 10.77
N GLY A 40 -6.12 7.24 9.76
CA GLY A 40 -6.98 7.85 8.75
C GLY A 40 -8.18 8.58 9.35
N ARG A 41 -8.87 7.97 10.32
CA ARG A 41 -9.99 8.61 11.04
C ARG A 41 -9.56 9.86 11.81
N LYS A 42 -8.45 9.81 12.55
CA LYS A 42 -7.92 10.99 13.26
C LYS A 42 -7.56 12.13 12.31
N ILE A 43 -7.00 11.83 11.13
CA ILE A 43 -6.69 12.84 10.11
C ILE A 43 -7.98 13.47 9.58
N LEU A 44 -9.01 12.67 9.30
CA LEU A 44 -10.31 13.17 8.86
C LEU A 44 -11.00 14.02 9.93
N GLU A 45 -10.97 13.59 11.19
CA GLU A 45 -11.53 14.33 12.33
C GLU A 45 -10.80 15.66 12.59
N ALA A 46 -9.50 15.72 12.33
CA ALA A 46 -8.70 16.93 12.52
C ALA A 46 -8.88 17.98 11.41
N ALA A 47 -9.45 17.59 10.26
CA ALA A 47 -9.61 18.45 9.09
C ALA A 47 -10.70 19.51 9.32
N LYS A 48 -10.34 20.79 9.18
CA LYS A 48 -11.24 21.93 9.43
C LYS A 48 -11.64 22.63 8.13
N THR A 49 -10.70 22.77 7.20
CA THR A 49 -10.95 23.40 5.90
C THR A 49 -11.30 22.37 4.83
N ASP A 50 -11.83 22.84 3.71
CA ASP A 50 -12.18 21.97 2.59
C ASP A 50 -10.95 21.36 1.90
N SER A 51 -9.83 22.09 1.91
CA SER A 51 -8.53 21.59 1.45
C SER A 51 -7.98 20.48 2.35
N GLU A 52 -8.09 20.64 3.67
CA GLU A 52 -7.71 19.62 4.66
C GLU A 52 -8.60 18.38 4.56
N LYS A 53 -9.92 18.57 4.40
CA LYS A 53 -10.87 17.44 4.22
C LYS A 53 -10.54 16.67 2.95
N ALA A 54 -10.30 17.34 1.83
CA ALA A 54 -9.89 16.69 0.59
C ALA A 54 -8.59 15.90 0.78
N CYS A 55 -7.62 16.46 1.51
CA CYS A 55 -6.39 15.76 1.87
C CYS A 55 -6.65 14.51 2.73
N ALA A 56 -7.52 14.60 3.72
CA ALA A 56 -7.89 13.47 4.55
C ALA A 56 -8.58 12.34 3.76
N TYR A 57 -9.48 12.70 2.83
CA TYR A 57 -10.06 11.71 1.90
C TYR A 57 -9.01 11.07 1.00
N GLY A 58 -8.00 11.83 0.57
CA GLY A 58 -6.85 11.28 -0.15
C GLY A 58 -6.06 10.28 0.69
N TYR A 59 -5.85 10.58 1.97
CA TYR A 59 -5.20 9.66 2.91
C TYR A 59 -6.01 8.37 3.08
N LEU A 60 -7.35 8.46 3.20
CA LEU A 60 -8.22 7.30 3.26
C LEU A 60 -8.21 6.49 1.95
N ALA A 61 -8.12 7.16 0.80
CA ALA A 61 -7.98 6.52 -0.51
C ALA A 61 -6.72 5.66 -0.58
N HIS A 62 -5.60 6.19 -0.06
CA HIS A 62 -4.34 5.45 0.06
C HIS A 62 -4.52 4.19 0.91
N LEU A 63 -5.03 4.33 2.14
CA LEU A 63 -5.27 3.19 3.03
C LEU A 63 -6.21 2.14 2.41
N ALA A 64 -7.20 2.56 1.63
CA ALA A 64 -8.08 1.64 0.94
C ALA A 64 -7.34 0.82 -0.11
N ALA A 65 -6.49 1.46 -0.92
CA ALA A 65 -5.65 0.76 -1.90
C ALA A 65 -4.66 -0.20 -1.21
N ASP A 66 -4.12 0.21 -0.06
CA ASP A 66 -3.22 -0.60 0.77
C ASP A 66 -3.88 -1.90 1.25
N THR A 67 -5.18 -1.90 1.54
CA THR A 67 -5.88 -3.15 1.91
C THR A 67 -5.76 -4.21 0.82
N ILE A 68 -5.81 -3.82 -0.45
CA ILE A 68 -5.66 -4.74 -1.59
C ILE A 68 -4.19 -5.09 -1.80
N ALA A 69 -3.30 -4.09 -1.73
CA ALA A 69 -1.88 -4.26 -1.97
C ALA A 69 -1.25 -5.23 -0.95
N HIS A 70 -1.49 -4.99 0.33
CA HIS A 70 -0.83 -5.71 1.42
C HIS A 70 -1.58 -6.96 1.86
N SER A 71 -2.89 -7.07 1.64
CA SER A 71 -3.64 -8.28 2.01
C SER A 71 -3.72 -9.31 0.87
N TYR A 72 -3.51 -8.91 -0.39
CA TYR A 72 -3.65 -9.82 -1.53
C TYR A 72 -2.47 -9.73 -2.50
N PHE A 73 -2.28 -8.58 -3.15
CA PHE A 73 -1.45 -8.50 -4.35
C PHE A 73 0.04 -8.78 -4.06
N VAL A 74 0.64 -8.04 -3.12
CA VAL A 74 2.06 -8.21 -2.77
C VAL A 74 2.34 -9.56 -2.12
N PRO A 75 1.54 -10.04 -1.13
CA PRO A 75 1.67 -11.41 -0.61
C PRO A 75 1.66 -12.47 -1.70
N PHE A 76 0.70 -12.42 -2.63
CA PHE A 76 0.58 -13.40 -3.71
C PHE A 76 1.79 -13.38 -4.65
N LYS A 77 2.27 -12.19 -5.04
CA LYS A 77 3.46 -12.06 -5.88
C LYS A 77 4.74 -12.51 -5.16
N MET A 78 4.83 -12.28 -3.85
CA MET A 78 5.90 -12.86 -3.02
C MET A 78 5.87 -14.38 -3.02
N ILE A 79 4.70 -15.03 -3.00
CA ILE A 79 4.62 -16.49 -3.09
C ILE A 79 5.03 -16.97 -4.48
N ARG A 80 4.47 -16.40 -5.55
CA ARG A 80 4.76 -16.80 -6.94
C ARG A 80 6.25 -16.70 -7.30
N SER A 81 6.99 -15.80 -6.67
CA SER A 81 8.43 -15.60 -6.90
C SER A 81 9.34 -16.24 -5.86
N PHE A 82 8.87 -17.29 -5.17
CA PHE A 82 9.53 -17.87 -4.00
C PHE A 82 11.01 -18.22 -4.19
N ASN A 83 11.38 -18.68 -5.40
CA ASN A 83 12.72 -19.12 -5.74
C ASN A 83 13.72 -17.96 -5.99
N THR A 84 13.27 -16.70 -6.05
CA THR A 84 14.13 -15.56 -6.39
C THR A 84 14.50 -14.70 -5.18
N VAL A 85 15.76 -14.71 -4.76
CA VAL A 85 16.24 -14.13 -3.47
C VAL A 85 15.95 -12.63 -3.29
N PHE A 86 15.90 -11.86 -4.38
CA PHE A 86 15.77 -10.39 -4.33
C PHE A 86 14.34 -9.86 -4.41
N LEU A 87 13.35 -10.71 -4.73
CA LEU A 87 11.96 -10.28 -4.98
C LEU A 87 11.15 -10.27 -3.68
N LYS A 88 11.45 -9.28 -2.83
CA LYS A 88 10.76 -9.03 -1.56
C LYS A 88 9.58 -8.07 -1.75
N HIS A 89 8.89 -7.74 -0.65
CA HIS A 89 7.76 -6.81 -0.59
C HIS A 89 7.99 -5.51 -1.42
N THR A 90 9.03 -4.74 -1.11
CA THR A 90 9.38 -3.50 -1.84
C THR A 90 9.64 -3.70 -3.34
N TYR A 91 10.12 -4.88 -3.77
CA TYR A 91 10.31 -5.12 -5.21
C TYR A 91 8.98 -5.09 -5.95
N TRP A 92 7.94 -5.69 -5.40
CA TRP A 92 6.64 -5.77 -6.06
C TRP A 92 5.92 -4.43 -6.09
N GLU A 93 6.06 -3.62 -5.04
CA GLU A 93 5.61 -2.23 -5.05
C GLU A 93 6.31 -1.44 -6.16
N VAL A 94 7.64 -1.48 -6.21
CA VAL A 94 8.43 -0.77 -7.25
C VAL A 94 8.10 -1.30 -8.65
N ARG A 95 7.80 -2.59 -8.79
CA ARG A 95 7.43 -3.20 -10.07
C ARG A 95 6.09 -2.70 -10.58
N VAL A 96 5.08 -2.61 -9.73
CA VAL A 96 3.77 -2.01 -10.09
C VAL A 96 3.96 -0.54 -10.46
N GLU A 97 4.72 0.19 -9.66
CA GLU A 97 5.01 1.61 -9.83
C GLU A 97 5.78 1.89 -11.15
N SER A 98 6.54 0.89 -11.64
CA SER A 98 7.22 0.95 -12.95
C SER A 98 6.28 0.81 -14.15
N CYS A 99 5.07 0.30 -13.96
CA CYS A 99 4.06 0.14 -15.00
C CYS A 99 3.11 1.35 -15.11
N VAL A 100 3.19 2.29 -14.16
CA VAL A 100 2.37 3.51 -14.15
C VAL A 100 2.81 4.46 -15.27
N ASP A 101 1.84 5.10 -15.93
CA ASP A 101 2.09 6.08 -17.00
C ASP A 101 3.08 7.19 -16.53
N PRO A 102 4.13 7.50 -17.32
CA PRO A 102 5.09 8.56 -17.00
C PRO A 102 4.48 9.94 -16.68
N HIS A 103 3.29 10.24 -17.18
CA HIS A 103 2.55 11.46 -16.87
C HIS A 103 2.15 11.54 -15.39
N ILE A 104 1.77 10.41 -14.77
CA ILE A 104 1.43 10.36 -13.34
C ILE A 104 2.64 10.73 -12.48
N TRP A 105 3.83 10.27 -12.86
CA TRP A 105 5.09 10.70 -12.22
C TRP A 105 5.36 12.19 -12.37
N SER A 106 4.98 12.79 -13.50
CA SER A 106 5.06 14.23 -13.69
C SER A 106 4.12 14.95 -12.73
N LEU A 107 2.88 14.48 -12.61
CA LEU A 107 1.89 15.02 -11.69
C LEU A 107 2.33 14.90 -10.23
N ALA A 108 2.83 13.74 -9.80
CA ALA A 108 3.35 13.54 -8.45
C ALA A 108 4.49 14.53 -8.12
N ARG A 109 5.42 14.76 -9.06
CA ARG A 109 6.48 15.77 -8.89
C ARG A 109 5.94 17.20 -8.83
N GLN A 110 4.87 17.52 -9.57
CA GLN A 110 4.23 18.83 -9.51
C GLN A 110 3.55 19.05 -8.15
N ILE A 111 2.82 18.05 -7.66
CA ILE A 111 2.20 18.05 -6.33
C ILE A 111 3.28 18.25 -5.27
N ALA A 112 4.35 17.47 -5.31
CA ALA A 112 5.41 17.53 -4.31
C ALA A 112 6.18 18.88 -4.29
N ARG A 113 6.07 19.71 -5.33
CA ARG A 113 6.62 21.08 -5.39
C ARG A 113 5.65 22.18 -4.96
N LYS A 114 4.35 21.87 -4.84
CA LYS A 114 3.34 22.84 -4.41
C LYS A 114 3.38 23.03 -2.89
N ASN A 115 2.89 24.18 -2.45
CA ASN A 115 2.74 24.46 -1.02
C ASN A 115 1.46 23.78 -0.49
N PHE A 116 1.64 22.91 0.50
CA PHE A 116 0.57 22.25 1.25
C PHE A 116 0.72 22.46 2.77
N ASP A 117 1.26 23.60 3.21
CA ASP A 117 1.62 23.89 4.60
C ASP A 117 0.47 23.67 5.61
N GLN A 118 -0.78 23.94 5.22
CA GLN A 118 -1.97 23.68 6.05
C GLN A 118 -2.17 22.17 6.26
N ASN A 119 -2.19 21.40 5.18
CA ASN A 119 -2.28 19.92 5.24
C ASN A 119 -1.10 19.33 6.01
N ASP A 120 0.11 19.85 5.77
CA ASP A 120 1.32 19.44 6.46
C ASP A 120 1.23 19.70 7.96
N ALA A 121 0.70 20.86 8.37
CA ALA A 121 0.51 21.21 9.76
C ALA A 121 -0.53 20.29 10.43
N MET A 122 -1.66 20.05 9.77
CA MET A 122 -2.68 19.11 10.24
C MET A 122 -2.10 17.70 10.43
N MET A 123 -1.46 17.13 9.40
CA MET A 123 -0.87 15.79 9.47
C MET A 123 0.23 15.71 10.52
N ARG A 124 1.12 16.70 10.62
CA ARG A 124 2.14 16.73 11.68
C ARG A 124 1.52 16.75 13.07
N GLY A 125 0.43 17.49 13.28
CA GLY A 125 -0.28 17.51 14.56
C GLY A 125 -0.75 16.11 14.94
N VAL A 126 -1.55 15.48 14.05
CA VAL A 126 -2.11 14.15 14.28
C VAL A 126 -1.03 13.08 14.47
N LEU A 127 0.01 13.09 13.63
CA LEU A 127 1.11 12.13 13.70
C LEU A 127 1.93 12.32 14.98
N SER A 128 2.27 13.56 15.35
CA SER A 128 3.04 13.83 16.57
C SER A 128 2.29 13.33 17.80
N ASP A 129 0.99 13.62 17.90
CA ASP A 129 0.16 13.24 19.05
C ASP A 129 -0.11 11.74 19.14
N THR A 130 -0.05 11.03 18.00
CA THR A 130 -0.39 9.60 17.94
C THR A 130 0.83 8.70 18.01
N ILE A 131 1.99 9.15 17.52
CA ILE A 131 3.16 8.31 17.26
C ILE A 131 4.31 8.59 18.23
N PHE A 132 4.44 9.83 18.73
CA PHE A 132 5.58 10.23 19.55
C PHE A 132 5.16 10.59 20.97
N SER A 133 5.90 10.09 21.97
CA SER A 133 5.87 10.68 23.30
C SER A 133 6.61 12.03 23.26
N PHE A 134 5.88 13.09 23.64
CA PHE A 134 6.18 14.52 23.89
C PHE A 134 7.48 15.22 23.44
N ASN A 135 8.62 14.57 23.17
CA ASN A 135 9.93 15.24 22.97
C ASN A 135 10.75 14.83 21.75
N THR A 136 10.18 14.13 20.77
CA THR A 136 10.93 13.77 19.54
C THR A 136 10.75 14.82 18.43
N ASN A 137 11.86 15.18 17.79
CA ASN A 137 11.99 16.25 16.81
C ASN A 137 10.91 16.20 15.70
N LYS A 138 10.10 17.26 15.57
CA LYS A 138 8.88 17.39 14.74
C LYS A 138 9.10 17.42 13.21
N ARG A 139 10.20 16.82 12.71
CA ARG A 139 10.50 16.71 11.27
C ARG A 139 9.90 15.44 10.66
N ILE A 140 8.61 15.24 10.88
CA ILE A 140 7.92 13.98 10.58
C ILE A 140 7.37 13.98 9.15
N PHE A 141 6.97 15.16 8.65
CA PHE A 141 6.22 15.28 7.42
C PHE A 141 6.42 16.66 6.77
N ASN A 142 6.85 16.69 5.50
CA ASN A 142 6.97 17.88 4.66
C ASN A 142 7.00 17.47 3.18
N SER A 143 6.35 18.24 2.30
CA SER A 143 6.46 18.14 0.84
C SER A 143 7.89 17.97 0.29
N LEU A 144 8.91 18.54 0.95
CA LEU A 144 10.32 18.32 0.59
C LEU A 144 10.79 16.86 0.83
N LEU A 145 10.29 16.19 1.87
CA LEU A 145 10.56 14.77 2.10
C LEU A 145 9.88 13.91 1.04
N LEU A 146 8.68 14.27 0.60
CA LEU A 146 7.99 13.62 -0.51
C LEU A 146 8.82 13.68 -1.79
N LEU A 147 9.35 14.86 -2.14
CA LEU A 147 10.21 15.01 -3.31
C LEU A 147 11.41 14.06 -3.25
N ASN A 148 12.08 13.99 -2.10
CA ASN A 148 13.20 13.08 -1.90
C ASN A 148 12.80 11.62 -2.04
N ARG A 149 11.62 11.23 -1.50
CA ARG A 149 11.07 9.88 -1.65
C ARG A 149 10.78 9.57 -3.11
N LEU A 150 10.04 10.41 -3.82
CA LEU A 150 9.72 10.21 -5.24
C LEU A 150 10.99 10.05 -6.10
N GLN A 151 12.04 10.81 -5.81
CA GLN A 151 13.34 10.64 -6.48
C GLN A 151 14.01 9.30 -6.16
N GLN A 152 13.93 8.82 -4.91
CA GLN A 152 14.43 7.50 -4.52
C GLN A 152 13.67 6.39 -5.26
N TRP A 153 12.34 6.47 -5.32
CA TRP A 153 11.49 5.54 -6.07
C TRP A 153 11.86 5.49 -7.55
N GLN A 154 11.99 6.65 -8.21
CA GLN A 154 12.40 6.69 -9.62
C GLN A 154 13.78 6.09 -9.86
N LYS A 155 14.73 6.26 -8.93
CA LYS A 155 16.05 5.60 -9.01
C LYS A 155 15.92 4.08 -8.90
N MET A 156 15.09 3.57 -7.99
CA MET A 156 14.83 2.13 -7.85
C MET A 156 14.20 1.55 -9.12
N ILE A 157 13.21 2.23 -9.70
CA ILE A 157 12.54 1.81 -10.94
C ILE A 157 13.52 1.71 -12.11
N ARG A 158 14.36 2.72 -12.31
CA ARG A 158 15.39 2.72 -13.37
C ARG A 158 16.43 1.61 -13.19
N SER A 159 16.74 1.27 -11.94
CA SER A 159 17.66 0.16 -11.64
C SER A 159 17.02 -1.21 -11.89
N MET A 160 15.69 -1.33 -11.84
CA MET A 160 14.98 -2.60 -12.03
C MET A 160 14.71 -2.94 -13.50
N SER A 161 14.56 -1.94 -14.36
CA SER A 161 14.28 -2.16 -15.80
C SER A 161 15.45 -2.78 -16.57
N THR A 162 16.66 -2.79 -15.99
CA THR A 162 17.89 -3.24 -16.67
C THR A 162 18.26 -4.71 -16.45
N GLY A 163 17.52 -5.48 -15.63
CA GLY A 163 17.93 -6.86 -15.31
C GLY A 163 16.86 -7.83 -14.78
N SER A 164 15.56 -7.52 -14.87
CA SER A 164 14.50 -8.37 -14.31
C SER A 164 13.85 -9.28 -15.36
N SER A 165 13.88 -10.60 -15.13
CA SER A 165 13.23 -11.63 -15.95
C SER A 165 11.72 -11.79 -15.68
N TRP A 166 11.23 -11.31 -14.52
CA TRP A 166 9.82 -11.38 -14.17
C TRP A 166 9.05 -10.21 -14.78
N LYS A 167 8.46 -10.44 -15.96
CA LYS A 167 7.42 -9.56 -16.52
C LYS A 167 6.17 -9.70 -15.65
N LEU A 168 5.57 -8.57 -15.25
CA LEU A 168 4.24 -8.59 -14.66
C LEU A 168 3.26 -8.71 -15.84
N PRO A 169 2.52 -9.82 -15.98
CA PRO A 169 1.49 -9.90 -17.02
C PRO A 169 0.45 -8.81 -16.76
N GLU A 170 0.06 -8.09 -17.81
CA GLU A 170 -0.86 -6.94 -17.79
C GLU A 170 -2.19 -7.28 -17.10
N GLU A 171 -2.69 -8.50 -17.32
CA GLU A 171 -3.91 -9.06 -16.70
C GLU A 171 -3.93 -9.01 -15.15
N HIS A 172 -2.76 -9.07 -14.51
CA HIS A 172 -2.67 -9.03 -13.05
C HIS A 172 -2.61 -7.61 -12.50
N LEU A 173 -2.23 -6.62 -13.32
CA LEU A 173 -2.21 -5.22 -12.93
C LEU A 173 -3.61 -4.64 -12.96
N ASP A 174 -4.37 -4.91 -14.02
CA ASP A 174 -5.74 -4.40 -14.18
C ASP A 174 -6.67 -4.89 -13.07
N GLU A 175 -6.56 -6.18 -12.72
CA GLU A 175 -7.30 -6.75 -11.59
C GLU A 175 -6.97 -6.02 -10.27
N TYR A 176 -5.69 -5.75 -10.02
CA TYR A 176 -5.26 -5.01 -8.82
C TYR A 176 -5.80 -3.57 -8.83
N LEU A 177 -5.63 -2.84 -9.93
CA LEU A 177 -6.07 -1.45 -10.06
C LEU A 177 -7.60 -1.35 -9.94
N SER A 178 -8.34 -2.30 -10.49
CA SER A 178 -9.79 -2.38 -10.36
C SER A 178 -10.21 -2.59 -8.90
N MET A 179 -9.62 -3.57 -8.20
CA MET A 179 -9.94 -3.83 -6.79
C MET A 179 -9.54 -2.66 -5.88
N ALA A 180 -8.38 -2.03 -6.13
CA ALA A 180 -7.93 -0.86 -5.38
C ALA A 180 -8.89 0.32 -5.60
N SER A 181 -9.32 0.54 -6.85
CA SER A 181 -10.31 1.58 -7.19
C SER A 181 -11.66 1.32 -6.52
N GLU A 182 -12.12 0.07 -6.48
CA GLU A 182 -13.35 -0.34 -5.79
C GLU A 182 -13.25 -0.07 -4.28
N ALA A 183 -12.14 -0.47 -3.64
CA ALA A 183 -11.91 -0.21 -2.22
C ALA A 183 -11.91 1.29 -1.91
N THR A 184 -11.20 2.09 -2.70
CA THR A 184 -11.18 3.55 -2.57
C THR A 184 -12.57 4.14 -2.74
N PHE A 185 -13.30 3.74 -3.78
CA PHE A 185 -14.65 4.28 -4.04
C PHE A 185 -15.64 3.89 -2.94
N SER A 186 -15.56 2.65 -2.44
CA SER A 186 -16.36 2.16 -1.32
C SER A 186 -16.10 2.98 -0.07
N ILE A 187 -14.84 3.16 0.34
CA ILE A 187 -14.47 3.96 1.52
C ILE A 187 -14.94 5.40 1.39
N ILE A 188 -14.74 6.05 0.23
CA ILE A 188 -15.08 7.47 0.05
C ILE A 188 -16.59 7.69 -0.07
N SER A 189 -17.31 6.78 -0.74
CA SER A 189 -18.73 6.99 -1.07
C SER A 189 -19.67 6.42 -0.01
N GLN A 190 -19.30 5.29 0.60
CA GLN A 190 -20.13 4.60 1.61
C GLN A 190 -19.67 4.91 3.03
N MET A 191 -18.46 5.46 3.20
CA MET A 191 -17.89 5.81 4.51
C MET A 191 -18.06 4.64 5.48
N GLU A 192 -18.71 4.83 6.63
CA GLU A 192 -18.85 3.85 7.71
C GLU A 192 -19.41 2.49 7.27
N GLU A 193 -20.22 2.46 6.21
CA GLU A 193 -20.84 1.23 5.69
C GLU A 193 -19.92 0.41 4.79
N SER A 194 -18.76 0.96 4.42
CA SER A 194 -17.80 0.27 3.55
C SER A 194 -17.25 -1.00 4.23
N PRO A 195 -17.33 -2.18 3.57
CA PRO A 195 -16.79 -3.41 4.13
C PRO A 195 -15.27 -3.36 4.32
N PHE A 196 -14.58 -2.49 3.57
CA PHE A 196 -13.12 -2.33 3.61
C PHE A 196 -12.59 -1.76 4.93
N TRP A 197 -13.44 -1.20 5.81
CA TRP A 197 -13.01 -0.82 7.16
C TRP A 197 -12.59 -2.02 8.02
N LYS A 198 -13.06 -3.23 7.69
CA LYS A 198 -12.66 -4.48 8.36
C LYS A 198 -11.33 -5.02 7.84
N ALA A 199 -10.92 -4.61 6.64
CA ALA A 199 -9.65 -5.00 6.06
C ALA A 199 -8.49 -4.32 6.76
N ASP A 200 -7.31 -4.95 6.72
CA ASP A 200 -6.08 -4.43 7.32
C ASP A 200 -5.21 -3.74 6.25
N PRO A 201 -5.05 -2.40 6.28
CA PRO A 201 -4.18 -1.70 5.33
C PRO A 201 -2.71 -2.09 5.48
N THR A 202 -2.26 -2.51 6.67
CA THR A 202 -0.87 -2.96 6.84
C THR A 202 -0.62 -4.35 6.25
N GLY A 203 -1.68 -5.14 6.08
CA GLY A 203 -1.64 -6.53 5.64
C GLY A 203 -0.69 -7.41 6.46
N GLU A 204 -0.52 -7.15 7.75
CA GLU A 204 0.53 -7.77 8.58
C GLU A 204 0.43 -9.30 8.54
N LYS A 205 -0.78 -9.82 8.76
CA LYS A 205 -1.06 -11.26 8.73
C LYS A 205 -0.82 -11.86 7.35
N ALA A 206 -1.32 -11.21 6.29
CA ALA A 206 -1.15 -11.71 4.92
C ALA A 206 0.32 -11.75 4.49
N LEU A 207 1.08 -10.70 4.78
CA LEU A 207 2.51 -10.65 4.50
C LEU A 207 3.30 -11.66 5.31
N TYR A 208 2.95 -11.87 6.59
CA TYR A 208 3.58 -12.89 7.42
C TYR A 208 3.29 -14.30 6.87
N THR A 209 2.04 -14.60 6.54
CA THR A 209 1.66 -15.89 5.98
C THR A 209 2.32 -16.16 4.64
N ALA A 210 2.37 -15.17 3.75
CA ALA A 210 3.09 -15.28 2.49
C ALA A 210 4.58 -15.56 2.69
N LYS A 211 5.24 -14.99 3.72
CA LYS A 211 6.65 -15.32 4.04
C LYS A 211 6.80 -16.79 4.46
N LEU A 212 5.86 -17.33 5.24
CA LEU A 212 5.89 -18.73 5.65
C LEU A 212 5.70 -19.68 4.44
N ILE A 213 4.67 -19.46 3.63
CA ILE A 213 4.42 -20.24 2.41
C ILE A 213 5.64 -20.18 1.49
N ARG A 214 6.16 -18.98 1.24
CA ARG A 214 7.34 -18.76 0.40
C ARG A 214 8.56 -19.55 0.90
N LYS A 215 8.79 -19.58 2.21
CA LYS A 215 9.88 -20.36 2.81
C LYS A 215 9.68 -21.86 2.59
N ASN A 216 8.45 -22.36 2.76
CA ASN A 216 8.12 -23.76 2.53
C ASN A 216 8.33 -24.18 1.06
N LEU A 217 7.72 -23.44 0.11
CA LEU A 217 7.87 -23.70 -1.32
C LEU A 217 9.34 -23.69 -1.76
N LYS A 218 10.15 -22.75 -1.24
CA LYS A 218 11.58 -22.71 -1.52
C LYS A 218 12.31 -23.97 -1.03
N SER A 219 11.95 -24.48 0.15
CA SER A 219 12.52 -25.71 0.69
C SER A 219 12.13 -26.94 -0.14
N LEU A 220 10.86 -27.05 -0.54
CA LEU A 220 10.38 -28.16 -1.38
C LEU A 220 11.05 -28.15 -2.75
N TRP A 221 11.15 -26.97 -3.38
CA TRP A 221 11.86 -26.80 -4.64
C TRP A 221 13.34 -27.19 -4.56
N GLN A 222 14.05 -26.73 -3.52
CA GLN A 222 15.47 -27.06 -3.33
C GLN A 222 15.72 -28.55 -3.05
N SER A 223 14.74 -29.25 -2.49
CA SER A 223 14.81 -30.69 -2.24
C SER A 223 14.29 -31.55 -3.40
N GLY A 224 13.86 -30.93 -4.52
CA GLY A 224 13.30 -31.63 -5.67
C GLY A 224 11.92 -32.25 -5.42
N LYS A 225 11.22 -31.82 -4.36
CA LYS A 225 9.92 -32.33 -3.91
C LYS A 225 8.73 -31.51 -4.39
N LEU A 226 8.94 -30.61 -5.37
CA LEU A 226 7.90 -29.75 -5.92
C LEU A 226 8.04 -29.74 -7.44
N ALA A 227 7.07 -30.31 -8.14
CA ALA A 227 6.97 -30.21 -9.58
C ALA A 227 6.37 -28.85 -9.98
N GLU A 228 6.68 -28.40 -11.20
CA GLU A 228 6.18 -27.12 -11.73
C GLU A 228 4.64 -27.13 -11.89
N SER A 229 4.06 -28.26 -12.29
CA SER A 229 2.60 -28.44 -12.40
C SER A 229 1.88 -28.36 -11.05
N GLU A 230 2.50 -28.87 -9.98
CA GLU A 230 1.94 -28.79 -8.62
C GLU A 230 1.96 -27.35 -8.11
N LEU A 231 3.01 -26.60 -8.43
CA LEU A 231 3.13 -25.18 -8.11
C LEU A 231 2.01 -24.35 -8.78
N ASP A 232 1.75 -24.57 -10.07
CA ASP A 232 0.72 -23.82 -10.78
C ASP A 232 -0.68 -24.08 -10.20
N SER A 233 -1.03 -25.34 -9.92
CA SER A 233 -2.30 -25.68 -9.24
C SER A 233 -2.41 -25.01 -7.88
N TYR A 234 -1.35 -25.09 -7.08
CA TYR A 234 -1.31 -24.48 -5.75
C TYR A 234 -1.48 -22.96 -5.80
N LEU A 235 -0.85 -22.28 -6.78
CA LEU A 235 -1.01 -20.84 -6.96
C LEU A 235 -2.43 -20.45 -7.40
N VAL A 236 -3.10 -21.27 -8.22
CA VAL A 236 -4.51 -21.06 -8.63
C VAL A 236 -5.44 -21.12 -7.42
N GLU A 237 -5.24 -22.08 -6.52
CA GLU A 237 -6.04 -22.25 -5.30
C GLU A 237 -5.77 -21.17 -4.24
N LEU A 238 -4.52 -20.72 -4.12
CA LEU A 238 -4.13 -19.68 -3.16
C LEU A 238 -4.74 -18.31 -3.49
N LYS A 239 -4.84 -17.97 -4.78
CA LYS A 239 -5.29 -16.65 -5.22
C LYS A 239 -6.66 -16.23 -4.63
N PRO A 240 -7.74 -17.04 -4.75
CA PRO A 240 -9.04 -16.68 -4.17
C PRO A 240 -9.02 -16.62 -2.63
N LYS A 241 -8.20 -17.45 -1.96
CA LYS A 241 -8.05 -17.46 -0.49
C LYS A 241 -7.46 -16.14 0.04
N PHE A 242 -6.44 -15.59 -0.63
CA PHE A 242 -5.92 -14.28 -0.28
C PHE A 242 -6.95 -13.17 -0.53
N LYS A 243 -7.73 -13.26 -1.61
CA LYS A 243 -8.78 -12.28 -1.90
C LYS A 243 -9.90 -12.28 -0.85
N SER A 244 -10.40 -13.45 -0.46
CA SER A 244 -11.44 -13.54 0.58
C SER A 244 -10.93 -13.05 1.94
N SER A 245 -9.64 -13.30 2.24
CA SER A 245 -9.02 -12.84 3.49
C SER A 245 -8.92 -11.32 3.64
N ILE A 246 -9.11 -10.54 2.57
CA ILE A 246 -9.10 -9.06 2.63
C ILE A 246 -10.10 -8.58 3.69
N PHE A 247 -11.30 -9.14 3.72
CA PHE A 247 -12.36 -8.74 4.64
C PHE A 247 -12.37 -9.51 5.97
N GLN A 248 -11.53 -10.55 6.08
CA GLN A 248 -11.42 -11.45 7.22
C GLN A 248 -9.95 -11.83 7.47
N PRO A 249 -9.09 -10.84 7.81
CA PRO A 249 -7.64 -11.06 7.87
C PRO A 249 -7.25 -12.06 8.96
N GLU A 250 -8.07 -12.26 9.99
CA GLU A 250 -7.93 -13.29 11.01
C GLU A 250 -8.08 -14.72 10.49
N LEU A 251 -8.90 -14.94 9.46
CA LEU A 251 -9.16 -16.28 8.94
C LEU A 251 -8.14 -16.72 7.89
N ILE A 252 -7.13 -15.89 7.58
CA ILE A 252 -6.19 -16.22 6.51
C ILE A 252 -5.50 -17.58 6.73
N PHE A 253 -5.15 -17.91 7.98
CA PHE A 253 -4.54 -19.22 8.27
C PHE A 253 -5.53 -20.37 8.06
N GLU A 254 -6.78 -20.18 8.47
CA GLU A 254 -7.86 -21.18 8.35
C GLU A 254 -8.19 -21.42 6.87
N LEU A 255 -8.42 -20.34 6.11
CA LEU A 255 -8.67 -20.36 4.67
C LEU A 255 -7.54 -21.06 3.91
N LEU A 256 -6.30 -20.92 4.38
CA LEU A 256 -5.13 -21.57 3.77
C LEU A 256 -4.93 -23.02 4.21
N SER A 257 -5.47 -23.41 5.37
CA SER A 257 -5.43 -24.78 5.90
C SER A 257 -6.60 -25.65 5.48
N GLU A 258 -7.69 -25.06 4.96
CA GLU A 258 -8.76 -25.81 4.29
C GLU A 258 -8.17 -26.51 3.07
N GLU A 259 -7.83 -27.79 3.25
CA GLU A 259 -7.60 -28.75 2.18
C GLU A 259 -8.94 -28.89 1.43
N THR A 260 -8.94 -28.58 0.14
CA THR A 260 -9.96 -29.05 -0.81
C THR A 260 -9.57 -30.43 -1.33
#